data_AF-A0A7V6CW84-F1
#
_entry.id   AF-A0A7V6CW84-F1
#
_cell.length_a   1.000
_cell.length_b   1.000
_cell.length_c   1.000
_cell.angle_alpha   90.00
_cell.angle_beta   90.00
_cell.angle_gamma   90.00
#
_symmetry.space_group_name_H-M   'P 1'
#
loop_
_entity.id
_entity.type
_entity.pdbx_description
1 polymer ?
#
loop_
_entity_poly.entity_id
_entity_poly.type
_entity_poly.pdbx_seq_one_letter_code
_entity_poly.pdbx_strand_id
1 'polypeptide(L)'
;MWTNRGWKEPWVGPKLAKEIKEACDHASHVSMHTRPENWQWNPHGLNDEVELCALIGANALILHPSSLGLEGPSPHPDFPGIKRLASLARERSVRLVLENTPNTMWSLDLVLDEIGDDPQETNLGICIDVGHAYISQDAG
;
A
#
# COMPACT_ATOMS: atom_id res chain seq x y z
N MET A 1 24.82 -10.17 4.39
CA MET A 1 24.88 -8.69 4.38
C MET A 1 23.61 -8.20 3.72
N TRP A 2 22.64 -7.71 4.50
CA TRP A 2 21.43 -7.11 3.96
C TRP A 2 21.83 -5.74 3.38
N THR A 3 21.68 -5.56 2.07
CA THR A 3 22.01 -4.29 1.42
C THR A 3 20.70 -3.59 1.06
N ASN A 4 20.50 -2.38 1.59
CA ASN A 4 19.45 -1.48 1.13
C ASN A 4 19.92 -0.88 -0.21
N ARG A 5 19.23 -1.21 -1.31
CA ARG A 5 19.38 -0.55 -2.61
C ARG A 5 18.10 0.24 -2.86
N GLY A 6 18.22 1.49 -3.33
CA GLY A 6 17.08 2.28 -3.80
C GLY A 6 16.75 3.55 -3.01
N TRP A 7 17.15 3.69 -1.73
CA TRP A 7 16.83 4.92 -0.95
C TRP A 7 17.37 6.22 -1.58
N LYS A 8 18.42 6.14 -2.40
CA LYS A 8 19.04 7.29 -3.07
C LYS A 8 18.67 7.43 -4.54
N GLU A 9 17.93 6.48 -5.10
CA GLU A 9 17.52 6.49 -6.51
C GLU A 9 16.02 6.78 -6.56
N PRO A 10 15.58 7.96 -7.05
CA PRO A 10 14.18 8.36 -7.04
C PRO A 10 13.31 7.50 -7.99
N TRP A 11 13.93 6.68 -8.82
CA TRP A 11 13.27 5.86 -9.82
C TRP A 11 13.96 4.51 -9.99
N VAL A 12 13.17 3.42 -9.96
CA VAL A 12 13.66 2.07 -10.23
C VAL A 12 13.77 1.89 -11.74
N GLY A 13 14.99 1.91 -12.25
CA GLY A 13 15.23 1.68 -13.67
C GLY A 13 14.93 0.24 -14.12
N PRO A 14 14.74 -0.02 -15.43
CA PRO A 14 14.30 -1.33 -15.93
C PRO A 14 15.27 -2.45 -15.57
N LYS A 15 16.57 -2.13 -15.51
CA LYS A 15 17.60 -3.07 -15.07
C LYS A 15 17.42 -3.47 -13.60
N LEU A 16 17.22 -2.49 -12.72
CA LEU A 16 17.03 -2.76 -11.29
C LEU A 16 15.70 -3.48 -11.03
N ALA A 17 14.63 -3.10 -11.72
CA ALA A 17 13.35 -3.80 -11.62
C ALA A 17 13.46 -5.28 -12.02
N LYS A 18 14.22 -5.57 -13.09
CA LYS A 18 14.53 -6.94 -13.50
C LYS A 18 15.35 -7.69 -12.44
N GLU A 19 16.39 -7.06 -11.87
CA GLU A 19 17.19 -7.67 -10.80
C GLU A 19 16.34 -7.98 -9.56
N ILE A 20 15.43 -7.09 -9.16
CA ILE A 20 14.51 -7.32 -8.04
C ILE A 20 13.57 -8.48 -8.36
N LYS A 21 12.97 -8.50 -9.55
CA LYS A 21 12.08 -9.57 -10.00
C LYS A 21 12.77 -10.93 -9.95
N GLU A 22 13.99 -11.03 -10.50
CA GLU A 22 14.79 -12.26 -10.49
C GLU A 22 15.13 -12.70 -9.05
N ALA A 23 15.46 -11.77 -8.15
CA ALA A 23 15.71 -12.08 -6.74
C ALA A 23 14.47 -12.58 -6.01
N CYS A 24 13.28 -12.19 -6.47
CA CYS A 24 11.99 -12.53 -5.88
C CYS A 24 11.29 -13.74 -6.52
N ASP A 25 11.83 -14.32 -7.61
CA ASP A 25 11.13 -15.29 -8.47
C ASP A 25 10.68 -16.59 -7.76
N HIS A 26 11.31 -16.94 -6.64
CA HIS A 26 10.98 -18.12 -5.84
C HIS A 26 10.24 -17.79 -4.54
N ALA A 27 9.96 -16.52 -4.27
CA ALA A 27 9.18 -16.13 -3.11
C ALA A 27 7.70 -16.46 -3.33
N SER A 28 7.06 -17.07 -2.35
CA SER A 28 5.62 -17.36 -2.39
C SER A 28 4.77 -16.09 -2.32
N HIS A 29 5.33 -15.01 -1.75
CA HIS A 29 4.67 -13.73 -1.60
C HIS A 29 5.71 -12.60 -1.59
N VAL A 30 5.39 -11.48 -2.24
CA VAL A 30 6.26 -10.31 -2.32
C VAL A 30 5.37 -9.08 -2.22
N SER A 31 5.60 -8.29 -1.19
CA SER A 31 4.92 -7.01 -0.98
C SER A 31 5.90 -5.85 -1.14
N MET A 32 5.36 -4.69 -1.50
CA MET A 32 6.07 -3.42 -1.55
C MET A 32 5.34 -2.40 -0.68
N HIS A 33 6.04 -1.57 0.09
CA HIS A 33 5.42 -0.44 0.79
C HIS A 33 5.45 0.82 -0.08
N THR A 34 4.43 1.66 0.02
CA THR A 34 4.43 2.98 -0.60
C THR A 34 5.60 3.81 -0.11
N ARG A 35 6.25 4.54 -1.03
CA ARG A 35 7.35 5.42 -0.66
C ARG A 35 6.85 6.65 0.09
N PRO A 36 7.67 7.25 0.97
CA PRO A 36 7.29 8.44 1.74
C PRO A 36 6.80 9.62 0.90
N GLU A 37 7.26 9.79 -0.33
CA GLU A 37 6.78 10.86 -1.23
C GLU A 37 5.29 10.71 -1.58
N ASN A 38 4.76 9.49 -1.43
CA ASN A 38 3.36 9.14 -1.63
C ASN A 38 2.60 8.95 -0.30
N TRP A 39 3.15 9.38 0.85
CA TRP A 39 2.43 9.42 2.14
C TRP A 39 1.54 10.67 2.24
N GLN A 40 0.71 10.82 1.23
CA GLN A 40 -0.34 11.82 1.07
C GLN A 40 -1.19 11.36 -0.11
N TRP A 41 -2.44 11.84 -0.21
CA TRP A 41 -3.26 11.52 -1.37
C TRP A 41 -2.63 12.07 -2.66
N ASN A 42 -1.99 11.17 -3.42
CA ASN A 42 -1.33 11.43 -4.70
C ASN A 42 -1.70 10.29 -5.67
N PRO A 43 -2.86 10.35 -6.33
CA PRO A 43 -3.35 9.24 -7.16
C PRO A 43 -2.42 8.92 -8.35
N HIS A 44 -1.69 9.92 -8.86
CA HIS A 44 -0.71 9.70 -9.93
C HIS A 44 0.51 8.92 -9.42
N GLY A 45 1.10 9.36 -8.31
CA GLY A 45 2.24 8.66 -7.71
C GLY A 45 1.87 7.26 -7.22
N LEU A 46 0.67 7.08 -6.64
CA LEU A 46 0.19 5.77 -6.22
C LEU A 46 -0.06 4.82 -7.40
N ASN A 47 -0.51 5.34 -8.55
CA ASN A 47 -0.59 4.55 -9.77
C ASN A 47 0.81 4.09 -10.24
N ASP A 48 1.81 4.98 -10.20
CA ASP A 48 3.19 4.62 -10.53
C ASP A 48 3.74 3.54 -9.58
N GLU A 49 3.37 3.56 -8.29
CA GLU A 49 3.72 2.49 -7.34
C GLU A 49 3.06 1.15 -7.71
N VAL A 50 1.80 1.16 -8.15
CA VAL A 50 1.09 -0.05 -8.60
C VAL A 50 1.78 -0.65 -9.83
N GLU A 51 2.13 0.18 -10.81
CA GLU A 51 2.84 -0.29 -12.00
C GLU A 51 4.24 -0.81 -11.65
N LEU A 52 4.95 -0.17 -10.73
CA LEU A 52 6.24 -0.67 -10.23
C LEU A 52 6.08 -2.01 -9.51
N CYS A 53 5.07 -2.13 -8.64
CA CYS A 53 4.73 -3.37 -7.93
C CYS A 53 4.54 -4.53 -8.92
N ALA A 54 3.74 -4.30 -9.96
CA ALA A 54 3.51 -5.29 -11.02
C ALA A 54 4.79 -5.60 -11.81
N LEU A 55 5.60 -4.58 -12.14
CA LEU A 55 6.84 -4.73 -12.89
C LEU A 55 7.84 -5.65 -12.17
N ILE A 56 7.99 -5.48 -10.85
CA ILE A 56 8.90 -6.31 -10.04
C ILE A 56 8.29 -7.68 -9.69
N GLY A 57 7.02 -7.92 -10.04
CA GLY A 57 6.31 -9.17 -9.72
C GLY A 57 5.82 -9.25 -8.28
N ALA A 58 5.75 -8.13 -7.57
CA ALA A 58 5.09 -8.06 -6.28
C ALA A 58 3.56 -8.17 -6.46
N ASN A 59 2.89 -8.79 -5.51
CA ASN A 59 1.45 -9.05 -5.55
C ASN A 59 0.65 -8.23 -4.54
N ALA A 60 1.33 -7.47 -3.68
CA ALA A 60 0.70 -6.57 -2.72
C ALA A 60 1.45 -5.23 -2.65
N LEU A 61 0.70 -4.13 -2.73
CA LEU A 61 1.19 -2.79 -2.40
C LEU A 61 0.60 -2.38 -1.03
N ILE A 62 1.46 -2.27 -0.03
CA ILE A 62 1.14 -1.82 1.31
C ILE A 62 1.08 -0.28 1.31
N LEU A 63 -0.06 0.26 1.69
CA LEU A 63 -0.37 1.68 1.74
C LEU A 63 -0.25 2.17 3.18
N HIS A 64 0.50 3.25 3.38
CA HIS A 64 0.41 4.02 4.61
C HIS A 64 -0.95 4.75 4.69
N PRO A 65 -1.59 4.89 5.86
CA PRO A 65 -2.88 5.59 5.99
C PRO A 65 -2.90 7.01 5.40
N SER A 66 -1.82 7.78 5.54
CA SER A 66 -1.74 9.12 4.93
C SER A 66 -1.82 9.08 3.40
N SER A 67 -1.37 7.99 2.76
CA SER A 67 -1.53 7.81 1.30
C SER A 67 -2.98 7.87 0.87
N LEU A 68 -3.92 7.55 1.76
CA LEU A 68 -5.36 7.56 1.52
C LEU A 68 -6.08 8.76 2.17
N GLY A 69 -5.34 9.70 2.78
CA GLY A 69 -5.94 10.82 3.51
C GLY A 69 -6.64 10.41 4.81
N LEU A 70 -6.24 9.27 5.39
CA LEU A 70 -6.83 8.66 6.59
C LEU A 70 -6.10 9.04 7.90
N GLU A 71 -5.34 10.14 7.90
CA GLU A 71 -4.59 10.59 9.07
C GLU A 71 -5.02 11.94 9.60
N GLY A 72 -4.73 12.15 10.88
CA GLY A 72 -4.97 13.41 11.57
C GLY A 72 -6.39 13.54 12.13
N PRO A 73 -6.69 14.67 12.79
CA PRO A 73 -7.96 14.88 13.50
C PRO A 73 -9.17 15.08 12.57
N SER A 74 -8.93 15.35 11.29
CA SER A 74 -9.96 15.57 10.27
C SER A 74 -9.56 14.86 8.97
N PRO A 75 -9.78 13.54 8.89
CA PRO A 75 -9.45 12.77 7.68
C PRO A 75 -10.32 13.21 6.51
N HIS A 76 -9.73 13.23 5.31
CA HIS A 76 -10.40 13.63 4.08
C HIS A 76 -10.08 12.66 2.93
N PRO A 77 -10.48 11.38 3.05
CA PRO A 77 -10.26 10.38 1.99
C PRO A 77 -11.13 10.66 0.75
N ASP A 78 -10.55 10.44 -0.44
CA ASP A 78 -11.29 10.39 -1.72
C ASP A 78 -11.71 8.94 -2.00
N PHE A 79 -12.75 8.43 -1.33
CA PHE A 79 -13.19 7.04 -1.53
C PHE A 79 -13.49 6.67 -2.99
N PRO A 80 -14.13 7.52 -3.82
CA PRO A 80 -14.25 7.26 -5.24
C PRO A 80 -12.89 7.09 -5.93
N GLY A 81 -11.90 7.92 -5.59
CA GLY A 81 -10.53 7.79 -6.06
C GLY A 81 -9.85 6.51 -5.60
N ILE A 82 -9.99 6.15 -4.33
CA ILE A 82 -9.42 4.93 -3.75
C ILE A 82 -10.01 3.69 -4.44
N LYS A 83 -11.32 3.66 -4.67
CA LYS A 83 -11.98 2.57 -5.43
C LYS A 83 -11.43 2.46 -6.86
N ARG A 84 -11.20 3.60 -7.54
CA ARG A 84 -10.55 3.59 -8.87
C ARG A 84 -9.13 3.05 -8.83
N LEU A 85 -8.33 3.44 -7.84
CA LEU A 85 -6.98 2.93 -7.64
C LEU A 85 -6.98 1.41 -7.37
N ALA A 86 -7.91 0.94 -6.53
CA ALA A 86 -8.06 -0.49 -6.23
C ALA A 86 -8.46 -1.30 -7.47
N SER A 87 -9.36 -0.78 -8.31
CA SER A 87 -9.70 -1.38 -9.61
C SER A 87 -8.50 -1.45 -10.56
N LEU A 88 -7.72 -0.37 -10.66
CA LEU A 88 -6.51 -0.36 -11.49
C LEU A 88 -5.48 -1.38 -10.99
N ALA A 89 -5.26 -1.45 -9.69
CA ALA A 89 -4.35 -2.42 -9.10
C ALA A 89 -4.79 -3.86 -9.40
N ARG A 90 -6.10 -4.13 -9.39
CA ARG A 90 -6.67 -5.44 -9.77
C ARG A 90 -6.32 -5.79 -11.21
N GLU A 91 -6.44 -4.85 -12.14
CA GLU A 91 -6.06 -5.05 -13.56
C GLU A 91 -4.57 -5.38 -13.72
N ARG A 92 -3.74 -5.00 -12.75
CA ARG A 92 -2.31 -5.32 -12.70
C ARG A 92 -1.97 -6.54 -11.84
N SER A 93 -2.99 -7.26 -11.36
CA SER A 93 -2.82 -8.40 -10.42
C SER A 93 -2.08 -8.01 -9.12
N VAL A 94 -2.23 -6.75 -8.71
CA VAL A 94 -1.69 -6.20 -7.45
C VAL A 94 -2.86 -5.97 -6.49
N ARG A 95 -2.74 -6.49 -5.27
CA ARG A 95 -3.66 -6.18 -4.18
C ARG A 95 -3.21 -4.92 -3.46
N LEU A 96 -4.13 -4.00 -3.20
CA LEU A 96 -3.86 -2.90 -2.28
C LEU A 96 -4.08 -3.39 -0.85
N VAL A 97 -3.22 -2.97 0.07
CA VAL A 97 -3.33 -3.39 1.46
C VAL A 97 -3.07 -2.19 2.36
N LEU A 98 -4.03 -1.78 3.17
CA LEU A 98 -3.88 -0.67 4.10
C LEU A 98 -3.18 -1.14 5.38
N GLU A 99 -2.05 -0.53 5.71
CA GLU A 99 -1.35 -0.77 6.98
C GLU A 99 -2.00 0.02 8.12
N ASN A 100 -2.10 -0.58 9.31
CA ASN A 100 -2.44 0.18 10.51
C ASN A 100 -1.19 0.88 11.07
N THR A 101 -1.37 2.08 11.61
CA THR A 101 -0.35 2.78 12.41
C THR A 101 -0.84 2.95 13.85
N PRO A 102 0.01 3.39 14.80
CA PRO A 102 -0.39 3.55 16.20
C PRO A 102 -1.57 4.50 16.45
N ASN A 103 -1.91 5.36 15.49
CA ASN A 103 -2.95 6.40 15.64
C ASN A 103 -4.00 6.35 14.52
N THR A 104 -4.11 5.22 13.81
CA THR A 104 -5.04 5.06 12.67
C THR A 104 -5.81 3.74 12.73
N MET A 105 -5.89 3.08 13.88
CA MET A 105 -6.69 1.86 14.01
C MET A 105 -8.17 2.12 13.68
N TRP A 106 -8.71 3.27 14.11
CA TRP A 106 -10.07 3.71 13.77
C TRP A 106 -10.31 3.86 12.26
N SER A 107 -9.26 4.11 11.47
CA SER A 107 -9.39 4.33 10.02
C SER A 107 -9.71 3.06 9.26
N LEU A 108 -9.44 1.89 9.86
CA LEU A 108 -9.79 0.59 9.30
C LEU A 108 -11.31 0.44 9.21
N ASP A 109 -12.03 0.79 10.29
CA ASP A 109 -13.50 0.75 10.31
C ASP A 109 -14.10 1.67 9.24
N LEU A 110 -13.59 2.90 9.15
CA LEU A 110 -14.02 3.86 8.13
C LEU A 110 -13.84 3.32 6.70
N VAL A 111 -12.72 2.64 6.43
CA VAL A 111 -12.45 2.03 5.13
C VAL A 111 -13.38 0.84 4.87
N LEU A 112 -13.62 -0.01 5.86
CA LEU A 112 -14.53 -1.16 5.74
C LEU A 112 -15.97 -0.69 5.47
N ASP A 113 -16.43 0.35 6.16
CA ASP A 113 -17.78 0.91 5.98
C ASP A 113 -17.99 1.53 4.59
N GLU A 114 -16.99 2.26 4.08
CA GLU A 114 -17.14 3.03 2.84
C GLU A 114 -16.77 2.22 1.58
N ILE A 115 -15.83 1.29 1.68
CA ILE A 115 -15.33 0.49 0.55
C ILE A 115 -15.93 -0.92 0.54
N GLY A 116 -16.06 -1.54 1.71
CA GLY A 116 -16.51 -2.91 1.89
C GLY A 116 -15.45 -3.81 2.52
N ASP A 117 -15.89 -4.92 3.09
CA ASP A 117 -15.11 -5.87 3.89
C ASP A 117 -14.64 -7.12 3.11
N ASP A 118 -15.10 -7.31 1.87
CA ASP A 118 -14.66 -8.41 1.01
C ASP A 118 -13.51 -7.99 0.09
N PRO A 119 -12.25 -8.36 0.39
CA PRO A 119 -11.10 -8.02 -0.44
C PRO A 119 -11.12 -8.67 -1.84
N GLN A 120 -11.93 -9.72 -2.06
CA GLN A 120 -12.10 -10.31 -3.40
C GLN A 120 -12.95 -9.43 -4.30
N GLU A 121 -13.87 -8.66 -3.73
CA GLU A 121 -14.72 -7.71 -4.45
C GLU A 121 -14.09 -6.31 -4.50
N THR A 122 -13.44 -5.86 -3.42
CA THR A 122 -12.89 -4.49 -3.33
C THR A 122 -11.46 -4.36 -3.83
N ASN A 123 -10.68 -5.46 -3.88
CA ASN A 123 -9.22 -5.47 -4.07
C ASN A 123 -8.42 -4.67 -3.02
N LEU A 124 -9.05 -4.36 -1.88
CA LEU A 124 -8.42 -3.69 -0.75
C LEU A 124 -8.42 -4.63 0.46
N GLY A 125 -7.24 -4.96 0.96
CA GLY A 125 -7.04 -5.70 2.20
C GLY A 125 -6.46 -4.82 3.31
N ILE A 126 -6.16 -5.45 4.45
CA ILE A 126 -5.54 -4.81 5.61
C ILE A 126 -4.23 -5.54 5.95
N CYS A 127 -3.17 -4.79 6.25
CA CYS A 127 -1.88 -5.25 6.72
C CYS A 127 -1.81 -4.91 8.20
N ILE A 128 -1.94 -5.91 9.07
CA ILE A 128 -1.90 -5.68 10.52
C ILE A 128 -0.46 -5.81 11.01
N ASP A 129 0.17 -4.68 11.31
CA ASP A 129 1.36 -4.61 12.14
C ASP A 129 0.94 -4.71 13.62
N VAL A 130 1.26 -5.85 14.24
CA VAL A 130 0.94 -6.14 15.64
C VAL A 130 1.74 -5.29 16.63
N GLY A 131 2.90 -4.76 16.22
CA GLY A 131 3.67 -3.79 16.99
C GLY A 131 2.96 -2.45 17.06
N HIS A 132 2.46 -1.94 15.93
CA HIS A 132 1.62 -0.75 15.88
C HIS A 132 0.33 -0.94 16.69
N ALA A 133 -0.32 -2.09 16.57
CA ALA A 133 -1.53 -2.41 17.33
C ALA A 133 -1.27 -2.46 18.85
N TYR A 134 -0.12 -3.00 19.29
CA TYR A 134 0.22 -3.07 20.71
C TYR A 134 0.42 -1.68 21.35
N ILE A 135 0.95 -0.72 20.60
CA ILE A 135 1.21 0.65 21.09
C ILE A 135 0.08 1.63 20.72
N SER A 136 -0.96 1.15 20.05
CA SER A 136 -2.10 1.98 19.65
C SER A 136 -2.82 2.54 20.87
N GLN A 137 -3.30 3.77 20.72
CA GLN A 137 -4.08 4.48 21.74
C GLN A 137 -5.53 4.73 21.30
N ASP A 138 -5.89 4.22 20.13
CA ASP A 138 -7.13 4.50 19.40
C ASP A 138 -7.88 3.22 18.98
N ALA A 139 -7.43 2.05 19.46
CA ALA A 139 -8.17 0.80 19.35
C ALA A 139 -9.16 0.66 20.53
N GLY A 140 -10.46 0.80 20.26
CA GLY A 140 -11.54 0.71 21.25
C GLY A 140 -12.83 1.33 20.73
#